data_AF-A0A1F9BA23-F1
#
_entry.id   AF-A0A1F9BA23-F1
#
_cell.length_a   1.000
_cell.length_b   1.000
_cell.length_c   1.000
_cell.angle_alpha   90.00
_cell.angle_beta   90.00
_cell.angle_gamma   90.00
#
_symmetry.space_group_name_H-M   'P 1'
#
loop_
_entity.id
_entity.type
_entity.pdbx_description
1 polymer ?
#
loop_
_entity_poly.entity_id
_entity_poly.type
_entity_poly.pdbx_seq_one_letter_code
_entity_poly.pdbx_strand_id
1 'polypeptide(L)' 'MEKIKEIFQKIIQFLNGAKVELKKVTWPDKKQTLASTAVVIIIVFIVAIYLGIVDYVLAKLVKWILG' A
#
# COMPACT_ATOMS: atom_id res chain seq x y z
N MET A 1 25.84 0.44 38.29
CA MET A 1 26.24 -0.14 36.98
C MET A 1 25.46 -1.42 36.65
N GLU A 2 25.08 -2.24 37.65
CA GLU A 2 24.14 -3.39 37.50
C GLU A 2 22.88 -3.09 36.68
N LYS A 3 22.13 -2.04 37.05
CA LYS A 3 20.83 -1.71 36.41
C LYS A 3 20.96 -1.42 34.91
N ILE A 4 22.08 -0.84 34.49
CA ILE A 4 22.34 -0.54 33.08
C ILE A 4 22.61 -1.85 32.30
N LYS A 5 23.36 -2.79 32.91
CA LYS A 5 23.57 -4.13 32.33
C LYS A 5 22.25 -4.91 32.21
N GLU A 6 21.38 -4.85 33.21
CA GLU A 6 20.06 -5.51 33.14
C GLU A 6 19.17 -4.94 32.03
N ILE A 7 19.09 -3.61 31.89
CA ILE A 7 18.31 -2.98 30.83
C ILE A 7 18.87 -3.37 29.45
N PHE A 8 20.20 -3.41 29.31
CA PHE A 8 20.84 -3.81 28.06
C PHE A 8 20.53 -5.27 27.69
N GLN A 9 20.53 -6.17 28.68
CA GLN A 9 20.12 -7.57 28.50
C GLN A 9 18.65 -7.69 28.08
N LYS A 10 17.74 -6.95 28.71
CA LYS A 10 16.31 -6.93 28.33
C LYS A 10 16.09 -6.45 26.90
N ILE A 11 16.82 -5.42 26.47
CA ILE A 11 16.73 -4.89 25.10
C ILE A 11 17.24 -5.92 24.08
N ILE A 12 18.38 -6.57 24.34
CA ILE A 12 18.90 -7.63 23.46
C ILE A 12 17.90 -8.79 23.36
N GLN A 13 17.29 -9.18 24.49
CA GLN A 13 16.30 -10.25 24.52
C GLN A 13 15.02 -9.87 23.73
N PHE A 14 14.57 -8.62 23.83
CA PHE A 14 13.45 -8.09 23.04
C PHE A 14 13.76 -8.04 21.54
N LEU A 15 14.94 -7.57 21.14
CA LEU A 15 15.37 -7.54 19.73
C LEU A 15 15.51 -8.95 19.14
N ASN A 16 16.00 -9.91 19.93
CA ASN A 16 16.03 -11.31 19.53
C ASN A 16 14.63 -11.89 19.34
N GLY A 17 13.68 -11.58 20.24
CA GLY A 17 12.27 -11.95 20.09
C GLY A 17 11.64 -11.35 18.83
N ALA A 18 11.81 -10.04 18.61
CA ALA A 18 11.32 -9.34 17.43
C ALA A 18 11.90 -9.92 16.12
N LYS A 19 13.19 -10.29 16.11
CA LYS A 19 13.82 -10.93 14.93
C LYS A 19 13.22 -12.29 14.62
N VAL A 20 12.80 -13.06 15.62
CA VAL A 20 12.14 -14.36 15.44
C VAL A 20 10.71 -14.17 14.89
N GLU A 21 9.98 -13.17 15.35
CA GLU A 21 8.64 -12.84 14.84
C GLU A 21 8.68 -12.29 13.42
N LEU A 22 9.66 -11.42 13.11
CA LEU A 22 9.88 -10.92 11.76
C LEU A 22 10.24 -12.04 10.77
N LYS A 23 10.84 -13.15 11.23
CA LYS A 23 11.05 -14.34 10.38
C LYS A 23 9.77 -15.13 10.11
N LYS A 24 8.72 -14.98 10.95
CA LYS A 24 7.40 -15.58 10.71
C LYS A 24 6.56 -14.74 9.74
N VAL A 25 6.96 -13.50 9.44
CA VAL A 25 6.34 -12.70 8.39
C VAL A 25 6.64 -13.37 7.05
N THR A 26 5.61 -13.99 6.49
CA THR A 26 5.62 -14.55 5.14
C THR A 26 5.62 -13.39 4.16
N TRP A 27 6.80 -12.95 3.73
CA TRP A 27 6.90 -11.99 2.66
C TRP A 27 6.24 -12.55 1.40
N PRO A 28 5.37 -11.76 0.75
CA PRO A 28 4.68 -12.21 -0.44
C PRO A 28 5.69 -12.54 -1.54
N ASP A 29 5.47 -13.68 -2.21
CA ASP A 29 6.27 -14.08 -3.35
C ASP A 29 6.16 -13.02 -4.46
N LYS A 30 7.28 -12.67 -5.10
CA LYS A 30 7.35 -11.59 -6.11
C LYS A 30 6.31 -11.76 -7.22
N LYS A 31 5.91 -12.99 -7.53
CA LYS A 31 4.88 -13.28 -8.54
C LYS A 31 3.48 -12.84 -8.09
N GLN A 32 3.14 -13.02 -6.82
CA GLN A 32 1.84 -12.60 -6.28
C GLN A 32 1.76 -11.07 -6.21
N THR A 33 2.83 -10.41 -5.78
CA THR A 33 2.89 -8.93 -5.74
C THR A 33 2.70 -8.31 -7.12
N LEU A 34 3.32 -8.89 -8.15
CA LEU A 34 3.15 -8.44 -9.54
C LEU A 34 1.72 -8.66 -10.04
N ALA A 35 1.12 -9.83 -9.77
CA ALA A 35 -0.26 -10.12 -10.15
C ALA A 35 -1.25 -9.15 -9.49
N SER A 36 -1.12 -8.90 -8.19
CA SER A 36 -1.96 -7.95 -7.46
C SER A 36 -1.81 -6.52 -7.99
N THR A 37 -0.59 -6.11 -8.33
CA THR A 37 -0.34 -4.77 -8.91
C THR A 37 -0.94 -4.63 -10.31
N ALA A 38 -0.86 -5.68 -11.13
CA ALA A 38 -1.44 -5.68 -12.48
C ALA A 38 -2.97 -5.51 -12.44
N VAL A 39 -3.66 -6.18 -11.50
CA VAL A 39 -5.10 -6.02 -11.31
C VAL A 39 -5.46 -4.58 -10.93
N VAL A 40 -4.70 -3.98 -10.01
CA VAL A 40 -4.92 -2.58 -9.60
C VAL A 40 -4.75 -1.63 -10.79
N ILE A 41 -3.72 -1.82 -11.63
CA ILE A 41 -3.51 -1.00 -12.83
C ILE A 41 -4.71 -1.07 -13.77
N ILE A 42 -5.24 -2.27 -14.02
CA ILE A 42 -6.42 -2.46 -14.88
C ILE A 42 -7.63 -1.70 -14.32
N ILE A 43 -7.89 -1.82 -13.01
CA ILE A 43 -9.01 -1.13 -12.36
C ILE A 43 -8.85 0.39 -12.47
N VAL A 44 -7.64 0.91 -12.23
CA VAL A 44 -7.35 2.35 -12.35
C VAL A 44 -7.63 2.84 -13.77
N PHE A 45 -7.23 2.10 -14.80
CA PHE A 45 -7.54 2.45 -16.18
C PHE A 45 -9.05 2.50 -16.46
N ILE A 46 -9.81 1.52 -15.98
CA ILE A 46 -11.27 1.48 -16.15
C ILE A 46 -11.91 2.71 -15.49
N VAL A 47 -11.54 3.00 -14.25
CA VAL A 47 -12.07 4.16 -13.50
C VAL A 47 -11.69 5.47 -14.18
N ALA A 48 -10.45 5.61 -14.65
CA ALA A 48 -9.98 6.80 -15.34
C ALA A 48 -10.76 7.06 -16.64
N ILE A 49 -11.02 6.02 -17.44
CA ILE A 49 -11.84 6.14 -18.65
C ILE A 49 -13.27 6.53 -18.30
N TYR A 50 -13.87 5.88 -17.30
CA TYR A 50 -15.23 6.20 -16.86
C TYR A 50 -15.36 7.66 -16.43
N LEU A 51 -14.48 8.12 -15.53
CA LEU A 51 -14.48 9.51 -15.08
C LEU A 51 -14.21 10.47 -16.25
N GLY A 52 -13.25 10.18 -17.11
CA GLY A 52 -12.97 11.02 -18.28
C GLY A 52 -14.16 11.17 -19.24
N ILE A 53 -14.95 10.11 -19.45
CA ILE A 53 -16.19 10.19 -20.23
C ILE A 53 -17.21 11.08 -19.52
N VAL A 54 -17.41 10.88 -18.21
CA VAL A 54 -18.35 11.68 -17.41
C VAL A 54 -17.97 13.16 -17.43
N ASP A 55 -16.69 13.48 -17.21
CA ASP A 55 -16.17 14.83 -17.25
C ASP A 55 -16.36 15.48 -18.63
N TYR A 56 -16.13 14.73 -19.71
CA TYR A 56 -16.35 15.21 -21.07
C TYR A 56 -17.84 15.52 -21.35
N VAL A 57 -18.73 14.63 -20.92
CA VAL A 57 -20.18 14.83 -21.08
C VAL A 57 -20.67 16.03 -20.27
N LEU A 58 -20.23 16.13 -19.01
CA LEU A 58 -20.56 17.26 -18.15
C LEU A 58 -20.03 18.57 -18.71
N ALA A 59 -18.76 18.62 -19.16
CA ALA A 59 -18.19 19.81 -19.75
C ALA A 59 -18.97 20.26 -21.00
N LYS A 60 -19.42 19.30 -21.83
CA LYS A 60 -20.24 19.59 -23.01
C LYS A 60 -21.63 20.11 -22.63
N LEU A 61 -22.28 19.53 -21.63
CA LEU A 61 -23.59 19.99 -21.12
C LEU A 61 -23.49 21.39 -20.51
N VAL A 62 -22.49 21.63 -19.67
CA VAL A 62 -22.23 22.94 -19.07
C VAL A 62 -21.98 24.00 -20.15
N LYS A 63 -21.19 23.66 -21.18
CA LYS A 63 -20.95 24.56 -22.32
C LYS A 63 -22.22 24.84 -23.13
N TRP A 64 -23.14 23.89 -23.21
CA TRP A 64 -24.44 24.07 -23.89
C TRP A 64 -25.43 24.92 -23.09
N ILE A 65 -25.28 24.97 -21.76
CA ILE A 65 -26.13 25.77 -20.86
C ILE A 65 -25.58 27.20 -20.70
N LEU A 66 -24.26 27.37 -20.66
CA LEU A 66 -23.59 28.67 -20.47
C LEU A 66 -23.23 29.39 -21.78
N GLY A 67 -23.27 28.68 -22.91
CA GLY A 67 -23.18 29.25 -24.25
C GLY A 67 -24.57 29.48 -24.84
#